data_AF-A0A532AG85-F1
#
_entry.id   AF-A0A532AG85-F1
#
_cell.length_a   1.000
_cell.length_b   1.000
_cell.length_c   1.000
_cell.angle_alpha   90.00
_cell.angle_beta   90.00
_cell.angle_gamma   90.00
#
_symmetry.space_group_name_H-M   'P 1'
#
loop_
_entity.id
_entity.type
_entity.pdbx_description
1 polymer ?
#
loop_
_entity_poly.entity_id
_entity_poly.type
_entity_poly.pdbx_seq_one_letter_code
_entity_poly.pdbx_strand_id
1 'polypeptide(L)' 'AVTVWGFAFGAVPVGLQTWMVLRVAPEQAESAGVLMVIAFQVPIAAGTAFGGLLVDHTGIASVFVYSAVATFLAVVTVL' A
#
# COMPACT_ATOMS: atom_id res chain seq x y z
N ALA A 1 -4.65 13.56 14.36
CA ALA A 1 -5.02 12.44 13.48
C ALA A 1 -4.51 12.66 12.06
N VAL A 2 -5.00 13.67 11.32
CA VAL A 2 -4.62 13.93 9.91
C VAL A 2 -3.12 14.19 9.73
N THR A 3 -2.47 14.95 10.61
CA THR A 3 -1.02 15.21 10.54
C THR A 3 -0.18 13.94 10.68
N VAL A 4 -0.57 13.03 11.59
CA VAL A 4 0.13 11.75 11.80
C VAL A 4 -0.04 10.85 10.58
N TRP A 5 -1.27 10.79 10.05
CA TRP A 5 -1.56 10.03 8.84
C TRP A 5 -0.78 10.57 7.64
N GLY A 6 -0.82 11.88 7.41
CA GLY A 6 -0.09 12.53 6.31
C GLY A 6 1.42 12.37 6.45
N PHE A 7 1.96 12.48 7.67
CA PHE A 7 3.37 12.21 7.92
C PHE A 7 3.74 10.76 7.61
N ALA A 8 2.96 9.78 8.09
CA ALA A 8 3.24 8.37 7.82
C ALA A 8 3.15 8.02 6.33
N PHE A 9 2.08 8.45 5.65
CA PHE A 9 1.89 8.20 4.22
C PHE A 9 2.92 8.92 3.34
N GLY A 10 3.47 10.05 3.78
CA GLY A 10 4.56 10.71 3.07
C GLY A 10 5.93 10.08 3.37
N ALA A 11 6.24 9.89 4.66
CA ALA A 11 7.57 9.50 5.11
C ALA A 11 7.92 8.04 4.79
N VAL A 12 6.96 7.11 4.92
CA VAL A 12 7.20 5.68 4.68
C VAL A 12 7.62 5.37 3.24
N PRO A 13 6.85 5.75 2.20
CA PRO A 13 7.24 5.44 0.82
C PRO A 13 8.54 6.14 0.42
N VAL A 14 8.75 7.40 0.84
CA VAL A 14 10.00 8.13 0.58
C VAL A 14 11.19 7.46 1.24
N GLY A 15 11.05 7.03 2.50
CA GLY A 15 12.08 6.33 3.24
C GLY A 15 12.44 4.99 2.59
N LEU A 16 11.45 4.21 2.18
CA LEU A 16 11.66 2.94 1.49
C LEU A 16 12.32 3.12 0.13
N GLN A 17 11.88 4.10 -0.68
CA GLN A 17 12.51 4.43 -1.97
C GLN A 17 13.98 4.81 -1.78
N THR A 18 14.26 5.70 -0.81
CA THR A 18 15.62 6.12 -0.49
C THR A 18 16.48 4.94 -0.05
N TRP A 19 15.95 4.07 0.81
CA TRP A 19 16.67 2.88 1.27
C TRP A 19 16.97 1.90 0.13
N MET A 20 16.02 1.63 -0.76
CA MET A 20 16.26 0.72 -1.88
C MET A 20 17.34 1.24 -2.83
N VAL A 21 17.26 2.52 -3.20
CA VAL A 21 18.22 3.17 -4.11
C VAL A 21 19.60 3.24 -3.49
N LEU A 22 19.71 3.54 -2.19
CA LEU A 22 21.00 3.77 -1.54
C LEU A 22 21.63 2.52 -0.91
N ARG A 23 20.85 1.48 -0.58
CA ARG A 23 21.33 0.36 0.25
C ARG A 23 21.03 -1.03 -0.31
N VAL A 24 19.92 -1.23 -1.02
CA VAL A 24 19.49 -2.59 -1.42
C VAL A 24 20.03 -2.97 -2.79
N ALA A 25 19.79 -2.12 -3.78
CA ALA A 25 20.10 -2.45 -5.17
C ALA A 25 20.45 -1.18 -5.98
N PRO A 26 21.53 -0.46 -5.61
CA PRO A 26 21.92 0.78 -6.28
C PRO A 26 22.21 0.59 -7.78
N GLU A 27 22.82 -0.53 -8.17
CA GLU A 27 23.10 -0.85 -9.58
C GLU A 27 21.85 -1.20 -10.39
N GLN A 28 20.73 -1.53 -9.71
CA GLN A 28 19.44 -1.88 -10.31
C GLN A 28 18.34 -0.90 -9.89
N ALA A 29 18.72 0.35 -9.56
CA ALA A 29 17.81 1.34 -8.98
C ALA A 29 16.59 1.63 -9.87
N GLU A 30 16.77 1.61 -11.20
CA GLU A 30 15.67 1.79 -12.16
C GLU A 30 14.65 0.64 -12.06
N SER A 31 15.11 -0.61 -12.13
CA SER A 31 14.23 -1.79 -12.00
C SER A 31 13.57 -1.87 -10.62
N ALA A 32 14.32 -1.61 -9.54
CA ALA A 32 13.78 -1.56 -8.19
C ALA A 32 12.70 -0.46 -8.04
N GLY A 33 12.93 0.71 -8.66
CA GLY A 33 11.95 1.80 -8.70
C GLY A 33 10.65 1.40 -9.40
N VAL A 34 10.74 0.74 -10.55
CA VAL A 34 9.57 0.25 -11.29
C VAL A 34 8.78 -0.77 -10.46
N LEU A 35 9.45 -1.74 -9.85
CA LEU A 35 8.80 -2.73 -8.99
C LEU A 35 8.09 -2.08 -7.80
N MET A 36 8.70 -1.06 -7.20
CA MET A 36 8.09 -0.31 -6.11
C MET A 36 6.81 0.39 -6.54
N VAL A 37 6.82 1.05 -7.70
CA VAL A 37 5.62 1.70 -8.24
C VAL A 37 4.52 0.68 -8.48
N ILE A 38 4.84 -0.46 -9.08
CA ILE A 38 3.87 -1.54 -9.30
C ILE A 38 3.30 -2.05 -7.97
N ALA A 39 4.16 -2.25 -6.97
CA ALA A 39 3.79 -2.74 -5.64
C ALA A 39 2.86 -1.78 -4.88
N PHE A 40 2.91 -0.47 -5.14
CA PHE A 40 1.94 0.48 -4.58
C PHE A 40 0.68 0.59 -5.45
N GLN A 41 0.84 0.80 -6.76
CA GLN A 41 -0.26 1.20 -7.62
C GLN A 41 -1.24 0.05 -7.93
N VAL A 42 -0.75 -1.17 -8.14
CA VAL A 42 -1.62 -2.31 -8.46
C VAL A 42 -2.55 -2.65 -7.29
N PRO A 43 -2.06 -2.77 -6.04
CA PRO A 43 -2.94 -3.00 -4.89
C PRO A 43 -3.90 -1.84 -4.62
N ILE A 44 -3.49 -0.58 -4.81
CA ILE A 44 -4.38 0.58 -4.65
C ILE A 44 -5.53 0.52 -5.66
N ALA A 45 -5.22 0.26 -6.93
CA ALA A 45 -6.23 0.14 -7.97
C ALA A 45 -7.19 -1.02 -7.69
N ALA A 46 -6.66 -2.19 -7.35
CA ALA A 46 -7.47 -3.36 -7.00
C ALA A 46 -8.35 -3.08 -5.77
N GLY A 47 -7.79 -2.54 -4.69
CA GLY A 47 -8.52 -2.21 -3.47
C GLY A 47 -9.60 -1.16 -3.69
N THR A 48 -9.37 -0.18 -4.57
CA THR A 48 -10.37 0.82 -4.96
C THR A 48 -11.51 0.17 -5.75
N ALA A 49 -11.20 -0.71 -6.70
CA ALA A 49 -12.21 -1.42 -7.48
C ALA A 49 -13.07 -2.36 -6.61
N PHE A 50 -12.44 -3.22 -5.80
CA PHE A 50 -13.15 -4.11 -4.89
C PHE A 50 -13.91 -3.36 -3.80
N GLY A 51 -13.30 -2.31 -3.23
CA GLY A 51 -13.94 -1.46 -2.24
C GLY A 51 -15.19 -0.77 -2.78
N GLY A 52 -15.12 -0.23 -4.01
CA GLY A 52 -16.27 0.37 -4.69
C GLY A 52 -17.43 -0.62 -4.87
N LEU A 53 -17.15 -1.80 -5.42
CA LEU A 53 -18.15 -2.86 -5.58
C LEU A 53 -18.78 -3.27 -4.25
N LEU A 54 -17.98 -3.35 -3.19
CA LEU A 54 -18.47 -3.75 -1.87
C LEU A 54 -19.41 -2.68 -1.28
N VAL A 55 -19.06 -1.40 -1.43
CA VAL A 55 -19.92 -0.28 -1.02
C VAL A 55 -21.24 -0.29 -1.77
N ASP A 56 -21.20 -0.51 -3.10
CA ASP A 56 -22.39 -0.50 -3.96
C ASP A 56 -23.41 -1.58 -3.56
N HIS A 57 -22.95 -2.75 -3.10
CA HIS A 57 -23.83 -3.88 -2.76
C HIS A 57 -24.18 -4.01 -1.27
N THR A 58 -23.28 -3.59 -0.37
CA THR A 58 -23.40 -3.88 1.08
C THR A 58 -23.26 -2.64 1.97
N GLY A 59 -23.07 -1.45 1.36
CA GLY A 59 -22.95 -0.18 2.06
C GLY A 59 -21.55 0.09 2.60
N ILE A 60 -21.33 1.31 3.11
CA ILE A 60 -19.98 1.82 3.46
C ILE A 60 -19.32 1.06 4.63
N ALA A 61 -20.11 0.45 5.51
CA ALA A 61 -19.60 -0.28 6.66
C ALA A 61 -18.74 -1.50 6.26
N SER A 62 -19.03 -2.08 5.09
CA SER A 62 -18.32 -3.24 4.55
C SER A 62 -16.84 -2.99 4.29
N VAL A 63 -16.47 -1.74 3.95
CA VAL A 63 -15.09 -1.34 3.68
C VAL A 63 -14.22 -1.52 4.91
N PHE A 64 -14.73 -1.22 6.11
CA PHE A 64 -13.95 -1.38 7.35
C PHE A 64 -13.63 -2.84 7.62
N VAL A 65 -14.59 -3.74 7.43
CA VAL A 65 -14.38 -5.20 7.60
C VAL A 65 -13.39 -5.72 6.57
N TYR A 66 -13.55 -5.31 5.30
CA TYR A 66 -12.63 -5.65 4.23
C TYR A 66 -11.19 -5.19 4.54
N SER A 67 -11.00 -3.94 4.94
CA SER A 67 -9.68 -3.41 5.30
C SER A 67 -9.07 -4.12 6.50
N ALA A 68 -9.87 -4.49 7.50
CA ALA A 68 -9.39 -5.25 8.66
C ALA A 68 -8.89 -6.64 8.26
N VAL A 69 -9.67 -7.39 7.46
CA VAL A 69 -9.28 -8.71 6.96
C VAL A 69 -8.06 -8.61 6.05
N ALA A 70 -8.03 -7.66 5.12
CA ALA A 70 -6.90 -7.48 4.21
C ALA A 70 -5.61 -7.14 4.98
N THR A 71 -5.70 -6.30 6.01
CA THR A 71 -4.56 -5.94 6.87
C THR A 71 -4.10 -7.14 7.69
N PHE A 72 -5.04 -7.91 8.26
CA PHE A 72 -4.71 -9.13 9.01
C PHE A 72 -4.00 -10.16 8.13
N LEU A 73 -4.50 -10.41 6.92
CA LEU A 73 -3.86 -11.30 5.96
C LEU A 73 -2.47 -10.82 5.57
N ALA A 74 -2.29 -9.51 5.33
CA ALA A 74 -0.97 -8.96 5.03
C ALA A 74 0.02 -9.18 6.18
N VAL A 75 -0.42 -9.00 7.43
CA VAL A 75 0.42 -9.30 8.60
C VAL A 75 0.79 -10.78 8.66
N VAL A 76 -0.15 -11.68 8.39
CA VAL A 76 0.07 -13.14 8.43
C VAL A 76 0.98 -13.64 7.31
N THR A 77 0.94 -13.03 6.12
CA THR A 77 1.73 -13.48 4.97
C THR A 77 3.12 -12.85 4.89
N VAL A 78 3.30 -11.66 5.46
CA VAL A 78 4.57 -10.92 5.45
C VAL A 78 5.45 -11.25 6.65
N LEU A 79 4.86 -11.64 7.79
CA LEU A 79 5.59 -12.18 8.95
C LEU A 79 5.86 -13.68 8.81
#